data_AF-A0A2N9P732-F1
#
_entry.id   AF-A0A2N9P732-F1
#
_cell.length_a   1.000
_cell.length_b   1.000
_cell.length_c   1.000
_cell.angle_alpha   90.00
_cell.angle_beta   90.00
_cell.angle_gamma   90.00
#
_symmetry.space_group_name_H-M   'P 1'
#
loop_
_entity.id
_entity.type
_entity.pdbx_description
1 polymer ?
#
loop_
_entity_poly.entity_id
_entity_poly.type
_entity_poly.pdbx_seq_one_letter_code
_entity_poly.pdbx_strand_id
1 'polypeptide(L)'
;MLNKKSTNYLVILLSSSFLWFLICTIIFNVPIFAQDLSKKPKIGLVLSGGGAKGLAHIGALKEIERAGIKIDYIGGTSMGAIIGGLYACGYTAHELDSIFSETDPDSILRDRIPRDNQTFYEKYNRVDCPARN
;
A
#
# COMPACT_ATOMS: atom_id res chain seq x y z
N MET A 1 33.86 53.31 50.09
CA MET A 1 32.40 53.49 49.93
C MET A 1 32.06 53.35 48.46
N LEU A 2 31.62 52.18 48.02
CA LEU A 2 31.12 52.02 46.65
C LEU A 2 29.77 52.75 46.53
N ASN A 3 29.63 53.57 45.49
CA ASN A 3 28.51 54.47 45.28
C ASN A 3 27.21 53.68 45.05
N LYS A 4 26.14 54.03 45.78
CA LYS A 4 24.80 53.41 45.71
C LYS A 4 24.25 53.31 44.28
N LYS A 5 24.64 54.22 43.38
CA LYS A 5 24.31 54.14 41.94
C LYS A 5 25.00 52.98 41.24
N SER A 6 26.28 52.72 41.52
CA SER A 6 27.06 51.64 40.88
C SER A 6 26.55 50.25 41.26
N THR A 7 26.10 50.08 42.51
CA THR A 7 25.49 48.83 42.98
C THR A 7 24.17 48.53 42.27
N ASN A 8 23.35 49.55 42.00
CA ASN A 8 22.07 49.38 41.28
C ASN A 8 22.28 48.95 39.82
N TYR A 9 23.26 49.51 39.10
CA TYR A 9 23.56 49.09 37.73
C TYR A 9 24.06 47.64 37.66
N LEU A 10 24.88 47.23 38.64
CA LEU A 10 25.41 45.87 38.71
C LEU A 10 24.29 44.85 38.99
N VAL A 11 23.32 45.20 39.84
CA VAL A 11 22.13 44.38 40.10
C VAL A 11 21.22 44.26 38.86
N ILE A 12 21.06 45.33 38.08
CA ILE A 12 20.26 45.31 36.83
C ILE A 12 20.93 44.45 35.74
N LEU A 13 22.26 44.50 35.64
CA LEU A 13 23.02 43.66 34.70
C LEU A 13 22.96 42.17 35.09
N LEU A 14 23.03 41.86 36.38
CA LEU A 14 22.93 40.49 36.87
C LEU A 14 21.53 39.90 36.63
N SER A 15 20.47 40.69 36.89
CA SER A 15 19.08 40.24 36.75
C SER A 15 18.65 40.04 35.30
N SER A 16 19.08 40.92 34.39
CA SER A 16 18.82 40.79 32.95
C SER A 16 19.51 39.58 32.33
N SER A 17 20.73 39.25 32.77
CA SER A 17 21.46 38.06 32.34
C SER A 17 20.75 36.76 32.77
N PHE A 18 20.20 36.74 33.99
CA PHE A 18 19.44 35.60 34.51
C PHE A 18 18.11 35.40 33.77
N LEU A 19 17.45 36.50 33.41
CA LEU A 19 16.21 36.48 32.64
C LEU A 19 16.44 35.91 31.23
N TRP A 20 17.56 36.29 30.59
CA TRP A 20 17.93 35.75 29.28
C TRP A 20 18.25 34.26 29.33
N PHE A 21 18.95 33.82 30.38
CA PHE A 21 19.24 32.41 30.60
C PHE A 21 17.95 31.61 30.77
N LEU A 22 17.01 32.10 31.59
CA LEU A 22 15.72 31.46 31.81
C LEU A 22 14.92 31.32 30.50
N ILE A 23 14.90 32.37 29.67
CA ILE A 23 14.24 32.37 28.36
C ILE A 23 14.90 31.33 27.43
N CYS A 24 16.22 31.26 27.40
CA CYS A 24 16.94 30.25 26.61
C CYS A 24 16.64 28.82 27.07
N THR A 25 16.58 28.55 28.37
CA THR A 25 16.29 27.21 28.89
C THR A 25 14.86 26.76 28.56
N ILE A 26 13.90 27.70 28.56
CA ILE A 26 12.51 27.44 28.18
C ILE A 26 12.41 27.11 26.68
N ILE A 27 13.08 27.89 25.82
CA ILE A 27 13.09 27.64 24.36
C ILE A 27 13.77 26.31 24.03
N PHE A 28 14.85 25.95 24.74
CA PHE A 28 15.58 24.71 24.51
C PHE A 28 14.84 23.45 24.98
N ASN A 29 13.93 23.58 25.95
CA ASN A 29 13.14 22.45 26.49
C ASN A 29 11.76 22.31 25.86
N VAL A 30 11.39 23.09 24.85
CA VAL A 30 10.17 22.81 24.09
C VAL A 30 10.41 21.50 23.33
N PRO A 31 9.77 20.39 23.70
CA PRO A 31 9.92 19.18 22.92
C PRO A 31 9.18 19.43 21.60
N ILE A 32 9.93 19.43 20.50
CA ILE A 32 9.36 19.47 19.15
C ILE A 32 8.69 18.11 18.92
N PHE A 33 7.49 17.93 19.47
CA PHE A 33 6.59 16.85 19.07
C PHE A 33 5.91 17.25 17.76
N ALA A 34 6.70 17.20 16.68
CA ALA A 34 6.15 17.17 15.34
C ALA A 34 5.55 15.78 15.12
N GLN A 35 4.31 15.58 15.54
CA GLN A 35 3.54 14.45 15.03
C GLN A 35 3.29 14.71 13.55
N ASP A 36 3.82 13.85 12.69
CA ASP A 36 3.61 13.87 11.25
C ASP A 36 2.15 13.51 10.95
N LEU A 37 1.25 14.46 11.21
CA LEU A 37 -0.19 14.38 10.92
C LEU A 37 -0.46 14.45 9.40
N SER A 38 0.60 14.56 8.58
CA SER A 38 0.52 14.73 7.13
C SER A 38 0.49 13.39 6.36
N LYS A 39 0.77 12.26 7.02
CA LYS A 39 0.72 10.96 6.35
C LYS A 39 -0.73 10.59 6.03
N LYS A 40 -1.08 10.80 4.76
CA LYS A 40 -2.32 10.27 4.17
C LYS A 40 -2.47 8.78 4.55
N PRO A 41 -3.69 8.33 4.90
CA PRO A 41 -3.92 6.94 5.23
C PRO A 41 -3.53 6.08 4.04
N LYS A 42 -2.71 5.05 4.29
CA LYS A 42 -2.33 4.10 3.26
C LYS A 42 -3.46 3.11 3.02
N ILE A 43 -3.80 2.86 1.77
CA ILE A 43 -4.92 2.00 1.39
C ILE A 43 -4.40 0.67 0.86
N GLY A 44 -4.82 -0.42 1.50
CA GLY A 44 -4.53 -1.79 1.06
C GLY A 44 -5.77 -2.44 0.44
N LEU A 45 -5.60 -3.04 -0.73
CA LEU A 45 -6.64 -3.82 -1.44
C LEU A 45 -6.27 -5.30 -1.45
N VAL A 46 -7.21 -6.18 -1.08
CA VAL A 46 -7.02 -7.63 -1.09
C VAL A 46 -8.05 -8.28 -2.01
N LEU A 47 -7.57 -9.06 -2.99
CA LEU A 47 -8.39 -9.72 -4.01
C LEU A 47 -8.42 -11.24 -3.75
N SER A 48 -9.61 -11.79 -3.57
CA SER A 48 -9.77 -13.23 -3.31
C SER A 48 -9.57 -14.07 -4.59
N GLY A 49 -9.38 -15.37 -4.41
CA GLY A 49 -9.51 -16.33 -5.49
C GLY A 49 -10.97 -16.54 -5.91
N GLY A 50 -11.19 -17.11 -7.10
CA GLY A 50 -12.56 -17.37 -7.57
C GLY A 50 -12.69 -17.97 -8.98
N GLY A 51 -11.60 -18.45 -9.57
CA GLY A 51 -11.61 -18.97 -10.94
C GLY A 51 -12.08 -17.91 -11.95
N ALA A 52 -12.94 -18.30 -12.89
CA ALA A 52 -13.48 -17.42 -13.93
C ALA A 52 -14.30 -16.26 -13.35
N LYS A 53 -14.98 -16.50 -12.23
CA LYS A 53 -15.73 -15.45 -11.52
C LYS A 53 -14.81 -14.39 -10.91
N GLY A 54 -13.53 -14.69 -10.78
CA GLY A 54 -12.50 -13.74 -10.32
C GLY A 54 -12.35 -12.52 -11.22
N LEU A 55 -12.81 -12.55 -12.47
CA LEU A 55 -12.82 -11.38 -13.36
C LEU A 55 -13.67 -10.22 -12.81
N ALA A 56 -14.61 -10.48 -11.89
CA ALA A 56 -15.37 -9.43 -11.21
C ALA A 56 -14.49 -8.43 -10.45
N HIS A 57 -13.27 -8.81 -10.05
CA HIS A 57 -12.32 -7.89 -9.43
C HIS A 57 -11.92 -6.72 -10.35
N ILE A 58 -11.95 -6.90 -11.68
CA ILE A 58 -11.71 -5.82 -12.66
C ILE A 58 -12.81 -4.76 -12.54
N GLY A 59 -14.06 -5.18 -12.39
CA GLY A 59 -15.18 -4.27 -12.17
C GLY A 59 -15.05 -3.47 -10.87
N ALA A 60 -14.57 -4.10 -9.79
CA ALA A 60 -14.29 -3.41 -8.54
C ALA A 60 -13.16 -2.36 -8.72
N LEU A 61 -12.09 -2.73 -9.43
CA LEU A 61 -10.98 -1.81 -9.72
C LEU A 61 -11.43 -0.59 -10.54
N LYS A 62 -12.31 -0.78 -11.54
CA LYS A 62 -12.88 0.32 -12.33
C LYS A 62 -13.60 1.35 -11.45
N GLU A 63 -14.41 0.91 -10.50
CA GLU A 63 -15.11 1.83 -9.60
C GLU A 63 -14.17 2.48 -8.58
N ILE A 64 -13.14 1.77 -8.11
CA ILE A 64 -12.11 2.35 -7.23
C ILE A 64 -11.32 3.46 -7.96
N GLU A 65 -10.93 3.23 -9.22
CA GLU A 65 -10.29 4.24 -10.06
C GLU A 65 -11.21 5.44 -10.30
N ARG A 66 -12.48 5.18 -10.62
CA ARG A 66 -13.50 6.21 -10.83
C ARG A 66 -13.72 7.07 -9.59
N ALA A 67 -13.65 6.47 -8.40
CA ALA A 67 -13.74 7.17 -7.13
C ALA A 67 -12.48 7.99 -6.79
N GLY A 68 -11.41 7.90 -7.59
CA GLY A 68 -10.14 8.60 -7.36
C GLY A 68 -9.37 8.07 -6.15
N ILE A 69 -9.64 6.83 -5.74
CA ILE A 69 -9.00 6.21 -4.58
C ILE A 69 -7.65 5.62 -5.02
N LYS A 70 -6.56 6.12 -4.45
CA LYS A 70 -5.22 5.60 -4.69
C LYS A 70 -4.96 4.38 -3.79
N ILE A 71 -4.66 3.24 -4.41
CA ILE A 71 -4.24 2.02 -3.71
C ILE A 71 -2.71 2.06 -3.50
N ASP A 72 -2.25 1.85 -2.27
CA ASP A 72 -0.81 1.80 -1.93
C ASP A 72 -0.28 0.37 -1.87
N TYR A 73 -1.13 -0.58 -1.49
CA TYR A 73 -0.80 -2.00 -1.41
C TYR A 73 -1.88 -2.83 -2.05
N ILE A 74 -1.49 -3.83 -2.84
CA ILE A 74 -2.42 -4.79 -3.41
C ILE A 74 -1.90 -6.21 -3.19
N GLY A 75 -2.78 -7.10 -2.79
CA GLY A 75 -2.49 -8.53 -2.63
C GLY A 75 -3.63 -9.36 -3.18
N GLY A 76 -3.35 -10.58 -3.60
CA GLY A 76 -4.42 -11.48 -4.03
C GLY A 76 -4.02 -12.94 -4.10
N THR A 77 -5.01 -13.80 -4.31
CA THR A 77 -4.84 -15.27 -4.44
C THR A 77 -5.40 -15.77 -5.77
N SER A 78 -4.68 -16.67 -6.47
CA SER A 78 -5.10 -17.24 -7.76
C SER A 78 -5.47 -16.15 -8.77
N MET A 79 -6.70 -16.13 -9.31
CA MET A 79 -7.14 -15.09 -10.26
C MET A 79 -7.01 -13.67 -9.69
N GLY A 80 -7.28 -13.47 -8.39
CA GLY A 80 -7.07 -12.19 -7.73
C GLY A 80 -5.60 -11.77 -7.67
N ALA A 81 -4.66 -12.73 -7.61
CA ALA A 81 -3.23 -12.44 -7.67
C ALA A 81 -2.79 -12.02 -9.08
N ILE A 82 -3.34 -12.64 -10.11
CA ILE A 82 -3.07 -12.29 -11.51
C ILE A 82 -3.55 -10.86 -11.78
N ILE A 83 -4.83 -10.59 -11.49
CA ILE A 83 -5.43 -9.26 -11.69
C ILE A 83 -4.72 -8.21 -10.84
N GLY A 84 -4.50 -8.49 -9.56
CA GLY A 84 -3.84 -7.55 -8.65
C GLY A 84 -2.37 -7.30 -8.99
N GLY A 85 -1.67 -8.32 -9.50
CA GLY A 85 -0.28 -8.20 -9.96
C GLY A 85 -0.19 -7.34 -11.22
N LEU A 86 -1.04 -7.59 -12.22
CA LEU A 86 -1.09 -6.74 -13.42
C LEU A 86 -1.46 -5.31 -13.06
N TYR A 87 -2.44 -5.11 -12.18
CA TYR A 87 -2.78 -3.77 -11.67
C TYR A 87 -1.58 -3.08 -10.99
N ALA A 88 -0.83 -3.81 -10.16
CA ALA A 88 0.38 -3.30 -9.52
C ALA A 88 1.49 -2.94 -10.52
N CYS A 89 1.55 -3.62 -11.67
CA CYS A 89 2.46 -3.31 -12.76
C CYS A 89 2.10 -2.03 -13.53
N GLY A 90 0.98 -1.39 -13.21
CA GLY A 90 0.55 -0.12 -13.81
C GLY A 90 -0.48 -0.26 -14.92
N TYR A 91 -1.05 -1.46 -15.13
CA TYR A 91 -2.19 -1.62 -16.03
C TYR A 91 -3.44 -1.00 -15.40
N THR A 92 -4.16 -0.22 -16.18
CA THR A 92 -5.44 0.37 -15.78
C THR A 92 -6.54 -0.69 -15.75
N ALA A 93 -7.61 -0.44 -15.00
CA ALA A 93 -8.73 -1.38 -14.94
C ALA A 93 -9.41 -1.58 -16.32
N HIS A 94 -9.30 -0.60 -17.22
CA HIS A 94 -9.80 -0.70 -18.59
C HIS A 94 -8.90 -1.57 -19.48
N GLU A 95 -7.58 -1.47 -19.36
CA GLU A 95 -6.66 -2.34 -20.10
C GLU A 95 -6.78 -3.79 -19.65
N LEU A 96 -6.93 -4.03 -18.34
CA LEU A 96 -7.20 -5.37 -17.81
C LEU A 96 -8.47 -5.94 -18.42
N ASP A 97 -9.55 -5.15 -18.49
CA ASP A 97 -10.80 -5.56 -19.12
C ASP A 97 -10.62 -5.99 -20.58
N SER A 98 -9.87 -5.22 -21.37
CA SER A 98 -9.56 -5.55 -22.76
C SER A 98 -8.75 -6.84 -22.88
N ILE A 99 -7.70 -7.00 -22.08
CA ILE A 99 -6.84 -8.19 -22.05
C ILE A 99 -7.68 -9.44 -21.76
N PHE A 100 -8.54 -9.39 -20.73
CA PHE A 100 -9.35 -10.54 -20.34
C PHE A 100 -10.59 -10.75 -21.21
N SER A 101 -11.03 -9.75 -21.99
CA SER A 101 -12.11 -9.91 -22.97
C SER A 101 -11.63 -10.62 -24.24
N GLU A 102 -10.38 -10.41 -24.62
CA GLU A 102 -9.75 -11.08 -25.77
C GLU A 102 -9.18 -12.46 -25.43
N THR A 103 -8.90 -12.71 -24.14
CA THR A 103 -8.32 -13.97 -23.68
C THR A 103 -9.40 -14.95 -23.24
N ASP A 104 -9.31 -16.22 -23.66
CA ASP A 104 -10.21 -17.28 -23.20
C ASP A 104 -10.00 -17.54 -21.70
N PRO A 105 -10.99 -17.26 -20.82
CA PRO A 105 -10.86 -17.46 -19.38
C PRO A 105 -10.62 -18.94 -19.02
N ASP A 106 -11.12 -19.88 -19.83
CA ASP A 106 -10.86 -21.30 -19.64
C ASP A 106 -9.39 -21.67 -19.84
N SER A 107 -8.68 -20.95 -20.72
CA SER A 107 -7.26 -21.20 -21.01
C SER A 107 -6.34 -20.74 -19.87
N ILE A 108 -6.67 -19.63 -19.20
CA ILE A 108 -5.90 -19.10 -18.07
C ILE A 108 -6.11 -19.95 -16.80
N LEU A 109 -7.31 -20.53 -16.67
CA LEU A 109 -7.71 -21.28 -15.47
C LEU A 109 -7.34 -22.75 -15.50
N ARG A 110 -7.22 -23.33 -16.69
CA ARG A 110 -6.91 -24.75 -16.84
C ARG A 110 -5.41 -24.95 -17.00
N ASP A 111 -4.82 -25.70 -16.08
CA ASP A 111 -3.49 -26.27 -16.25
C ASP A 111 -3.54 -27.41 -17.28
N ARG A 112 -3.66 -27.06 -18.56
CA ARG A 112 -3.56 -28.04 -19.65
C ARG A 112 -2.10 -28.25 -20.00
N ILE A 113 -1.48 -29.21 -19.33
CA ILE A 113 -0.20 -29.76 -19.77
C ILE A 113 -0.42 -30.45 -21.14
N PRO A 114 0.32 -30.09 -22.21
CA PRO A 114 0.25 -30.75 -23.50
C PRO A 114 0.39 -32.26 -23.35
N ARG A 115 -0.34 -33.04 -24.14
CA ARG A 115 -0.39 -34.50 -23.95
C ARG A 115 0.99 -35.15 -24.08
N ASP A 116 1.90 -34.55 -24.82
CA ASP A 116 3.26 -35.03 -25.00
C ASP A 116 4.11 -34.91 -23.72
N ASN A 117 3.83 -33.89 -22.90
CA ASN A 117 4.55 -33.63 -21.64
C ASN A 117 3.94 -34.33 -20.43
N GLN A 118 2.87 -35.11 -20.61
CA GLN A 118 2.27 -35.89 -19.53
C GLN A 118 3.02 -37.20 -19.34
N THR A 119 3.27 -37.57 -18.09
CA THR A 119 3.83 -38.87 -17.75
C THR A 119 2.90 -40.01 -18.16
N PHE A 120 3.44 -41.22 -18.35
CA PHE A 120 2.62 -42.40 -18.68
C PHE A 120 1.51 -42.63 -17.64
N TYR A 121 1.80 -42.42 -16.36
CA TYR A 121 0.83 -42.55 -15.28
C TYR A 121 -0.29 -41.50 -15.34
N GLU A 122 0.02 -40.23 -15.65
CA GLU A 122 -1.01 -39.18 -15.80
C GLU A 122 -1.91 -39.43 -17.01
N LYS A 123 -1.39 -40.01 -18.09
CA LYS A 123 -2.19 -40.40 -19.26
C LYS A 123 -3.17 -41.52 -18.93
N TYR A 124 -2.72 -42.49 -18.14
CA TYR A 124 -3.53 -43.63 -17.70
C TYR A 124 -4.61 -43.22 -16.68
N ASN A 125 -4.25 -42.44 -15.66
CA ASN A 125 -5.22 -42.00 -14.65
C ASN A 125 -6.31 -41.06 -15.20
N ARG A 126 -6.07 -40.41 -16.35
CA ARG A 126 -7.05 -39.50 -16.98
C ARG A 126 -8.15 -40.24 -17.76
N VAL A 127 -7.93 -41.49 -18.19
CA VAL A 127 -8.96 -42.28 -18.91
C VAL A 127 -10.00 -42.90 -17.98
N ASP A 128 -9.70 -43.04 -16.68
CA ASP A 128 -10.61 -43.67 -15.70
C ASP A 128 -11.62 -42.71 -15.06
N CYS A 129 -11.49 -41.40 -15.27
CA CYS A 129 -12.43 -40.41 -14.72
C CYS A 129 -13.38 -39.90 -15.82
N PRO A 130 -14.67 -40.28 -15.83
CA PRO A 130 -15.62 -39.73 -16.78
C PRO A 130 -15.77 -38.23 -16.50
N ALA A 131 -15.49 -37.41 -17.52
CA ALA A 131 -15.67 -35.96 -17.44
C ALA A 131 -17.12 -35.65 -17.06
N ARG A 132 -17.31 -35.10 -15.86
CA ARG A 132 -18.61 -34.65 -15.38
C ARG A 132 -18.90 -33.30 -16.07
N ASN A 133 -19.68 -33.37 -17.15
CA ASN A 133 -20.21 -32.21 -17.88
C ASN A 133 -21.07 -31.33 -16.96
#